data_AF-A0A1Q5JC64-F1
#
_entry.id   AF-A0A1Q5JC64-F1
#
_cell.length_a   1.000
_cell.length_b   1.000
_cell.length_c   1.000
_cell.angle_alpha   90.00
_cell.angle_beta   90.00
_cell.angle_gamma   90.00
#
_symmetry.space_group_name_H-M   'P 1'
#
loop_
_entity.id
_entity.type
_entity.pdbx_description
1 polymer ?
#
loop_
_entity_poly.entity_id
_entity_poly.type
_entity_poly.pdbx_seq_one_letter_code
_entity_poly.pdbx_strand_id
1 'polypeptide(L)'
;MIRMTFTVRPDQGEASDFDLGDITCVGESGSVSSAGQVPDQGMMIYLSVPLLLDSLRPLLTGERKAVSFVGTDTSFRLDFRRDRKGVVSVSAKRTALGTCTREELADAVLRAARELEEEGLSELPAGGGARGDFDSSMERFRASVT
;
A
#
# COMPACT_ATOMS: atom_id res chain seq x y z
N MET A 1 -13.65 -9.37 3.41
CA MET A 1 -13.39 -7.95 3.05
C MET A 1 -11.99 -7.56 3.50
N ILE A 2 -11.19 -6.96 2.62
CA ILE A 2 -9.86 -6.43 2.93
C ILE A 2 -9.98 -4.93 3.23
N ARG A 3 -9.26 -4.45 4.25
CA ARG A 3 -9.13 -3.03 4.59
C ARG A 3 -7.66 -2.66 4.67
N MET A 4 -7.29 -1.56 4.02
CA MET A 4 -5.96 -0.98 4.11
C MET A 4 -6.02 0.30 4.94
N THR A 5 -4.92 0.62 5.61
CA THR A 5 -4.73 1.90 6.30
C THR A 5 -3.26 2.29 6.17
N PHE A 6 -3.00 3.53 5.77
CA PHE A 6 -1.66 4.10 5.63
C PHE A 6 -1.55 5.27 6.59
N THR A 7 -0.49 5.33 7.38
CA THR A 7 -0.29 6.38 8.38
C THR A 7 1.14 6.88 8.34
N VAL A 8 1.33 8.19 8.55
CA VAL A 8 2.65 8.77 8.82
C VAL A 8 2.91 8.66 10.33
N ARG A 9 4.13 8.31 10.73
CA ARG A 9 4.50 8.28 12.15
C ARG A 9 4.64 9.71 12.68
N PRO A 10 4.22 9.99 13.93
CA PRO A 10 4.41 11.30 14.53
C PRO A 10 5.87 11.54 14.94
N ASP A 11 6.17 12.78 15.32
CA ASP A 11 7.42 13.19 15.99
C ASP A 11 8.71 12.95 15.18
N GLN A 12 8.64 13.07 13.85
CA GLN A 12 9.79 12.89 12.94
C GLN A 12 10.55 14.17 12.60
N GLY A 13 10.05 15.33 13.04
CA GLY A 13 10.60 16.65 12.71
C GLY A 13 9.78 17.36 11.64
N GLU A 14 10.46 18.11 10.77
CA GLU A 14 9.81 18.74 9.61
C GLU A 14 9.43 17.67 8.58
N ALA A 15 8.24 17.79 8.00
CA ALA A 15 7.75 16.85 7.01
C ALA A 15 8.69 16.75 5.81
N SER A 16 8.92 15.52 5.35
CA SER A 16 9.87 15.23 4.29
C SER A 16 9.42 14.06 3.40
N ASP A 17 9.94 14.00 2.18
CA ASP A 17 9.73 12.89 1.25
C ASP A 17 10.13 11.52 1.84
N PHE A 18 10.92 11.51 2.91
CA PHE A 18 11.46 10.32 3.57
C PHE A 18 10.76 9.98 4.88
N ASP A 19 9.66 10.67 5.21
CA ASP A 19 8.94 10.40 6.45
C ASP A 19 8.54 8.93 6.54
N LEU A 20 8.73 8.39 7.73
CA LEU A 20 8.38 7.02 8.03
C LEU A 20 6.89 6.92 8.33
N GLY A 21 6.33 5.78 8.01
CA GLY A 21 4.95 5.47 8.24
C GLY A 21 4.71 3.98 8.26
N ASP A 22 3.43 3.64 8.32
CA ASP A 22 2.99 2.28 8.47
C ASP A 22 1.88 1.93 7.50
N ILE A 23 1.90 0.67 7.07
CA ILE A 23 0.83 0.05 6.31
C ILE A 23 0.22 -1.04 7.18
N THR A 24 -1.10 -0.96 7.36
CA THR A 24 -1.89 -1.99 8.01
C THR A 24 -2.86 -2.60 7.02
N CYS A 25 -2.91 -3.94 6.98
CA CYS A 25 -3.86 -4.71 6.18
C CYS A 25 -4.67 -5.61 7.11
N VAL A 26 -5.99 -5.45 7.08
CA VAL A 26 -6.93 -6.25 7.85
C VAL A 26 -7.80 -7.05 6.89
N GLY A 27 -7.94 -8.34 7.13
CA GLY A 27 -8.89 -9.21 6.45
C GLY A 27 -9.64 -10.11 7.43
N GLU A 28 -10.51 -10.95 6.89
CA GLU A 28 -11.37 -11.84 7.69
C GLU A 28 -10.63 -12.90 8.51
N SER A 29 -9.39 -13.23 8.11
CA SER A 29 -8.56 -14.25 8.76
C SER A 29 -7.48 -13.65 9.66
N GLY A 30 -7.34 -12.32 9.72
CA GLY A 30 -6.38 -11.66 10.58
C GLY A 30 -5.96 -10.28 10.10
N SER A 31 -5.02 -9.68 10.81
CA SER A 31 -4.42 -8.40 10.46
C SER A 31 -2.91 -8.49 10.48
N VAL A 32 -2.26 -7.62 9.70
CA VAL A 32 -0.83 -7.38 9.77
C VAL A 32 -0.58 -5.89 9.71
N SER A 33 0.41 -5.43 10.47
CA SER A 33 0.91 -4.06 10.42
C SER A 33 2.43 -4.09 10.29
N SER A 34 2.99 -3.10 9.61
CA SER A 34 4.43 -2.84 9.65
C SER A 34 4.90 -2.35 11.03
N ALA A 35 4.02 -1.74 11.81
CA ALA A 35 4.31 -1.29 13.16
C ALA A 35 4.42 -2.44 14.15
N GLY A 36 5.17 -2.23 15.24
CA GLY A 36 5.31 -3.19 16.33
C GLY A 36 6.07 -4.46 15.95
N GLN A 37 6.76 -4.46 14.82
CA GLN A 37 7.71 -5.53 14.45
C GLN A 37 9.05 -5.32 15.17
N VAL A 38 9.93 -6.31 15.17
CA VAL A 38 11.30 -6.15 15.71
C VAL A 38 12.31 -6.38 14.58
N PRO A 39 13.14 -5.37 14.23
CA PRO A 39 13.08 -3.99 14.73
C PRO A 39 11.81 -3.25 14.24
N ASP A 40 11.31 -2.29 15.02
CA ASP A 40 10.09 -1.53 14.68
C ASP A 40 10.42 -0.36 13.74
N GLN A 41 10.95 -0.72 12.58
CA GLN A 41 11.34 0.22 11.54
C GLN A 41 10.12 0.54 10.68
N GLY A 42 9.65 1.78 10.79
CA GLY A 42 8.67 2.35 9.86
C GLY A 42 9.24 2.37 8.45
N MET A 43 8.37 2.34 7.46
CA MET A 43 8.78 2.41 6.05
C MET A 43 8.71 3.85 5.55
N MET A 44 9.56 4.23 4.60
CA MET A 44 9.43 5.53 3.93
C MET A 44 8.08 5.57 3.19
N ILE A 45 7.06 6.20 3.80
CA ILE A 45 5.66 5.93 3.45
C ILE A 45 5.29 6.53 2.11
N TYR A 46 5.80 7.74 1.83
CA TYR A 46 5.57 8.44 0.58
C TYR A 46 6.27 7.78 -0.62
N LEU A 47 7.27 6.94 -0.39
CA LEU A 47 7.87 6.09 -1.43
C LEU A 47 7.19 4.71 -1.51
N SER A 48 6.74 4.19 -0.38
CA SER A 48 6.17 2.85 -0.25
C SER A 48 4.77 2.75 -0.84
N VAL A 49 3.91 3.76 -0.65
CA VAL A 49 2.54 3.73 -1.18
C VAL A 49 2.51 3.78 -2.71
N PRO A 50 3.24 4.68 -3.41
CA PRO A 50 3.34 4.64 -4.87
C PRO A 50 3.86 3.30 -5.39
N LEU A 51 4.85 2.70 -4.72
CA LEU A 51 5.36 1.38 -5.06
C LEU A 51 4.30 0.28 -4.90
N LEU A 52 3.50 0.31 -3.83
CA LEU A 52 2.37 -0.62 -3.64
C LEU A 52 1.34 -0.48 -4.76
N LEU A 53 0.95 0.76 -5.09
CA LEU A 53 0.04 1.04 -6.19
C LEU A 53 0.57 0.44 -7.50
N ASP A 54 1.80 0.77 -7.88
CA ASP A 54 2.38 0.25 -9.12
C ASP A 54 2.54 -1.27 -9.12
N SER A 55 2.89 -1.87 -7.98
CA SER A 55 3.04 -3.32 -7.85
C SER A 55 1.72 -4.07 -8.06
N LEU A 56 0.59 -3.46 -7.72
CA LEU A 56 -0.74 -4.08 -7.86
C LEU A 56 -1.31 -3.98 -9.28
N ARG A 57 -0.90 -3.00 -10.09
CA ARG A 57 -1.47 -2.79 -11.43
C ARG A 57 -1.45 -4.02 -12.34
N PRO A 58 -0.36 -4.82 -12.43
CA PRO A 58 -0.36 -6.04 -13.25
C PRO A 58 -1.35 -7.09 -12.74
N LEU A 59 -1.67 -7.11 -11.43
CA LEU A 59 -2.67 -8.01 -10.88
C LEU A 59 -4.10 -7.58 -11.27
N LEU A 60 -4.37 -6.27 -11.22
CA LEU A 60 -5.70 -5.70 -11.49
C LEU A 60 -6.07 -5.81 -12.97
N THR A 61 -5.17 -5.39 -13.86
CA THR A 61 -5.27 -5.56 -15.33
C THR A 61 -5.26 -7.02 -15.77
N GLY A 62 -4.78 -7.90 -14.88
CA GLY A 62 -4.73 -9.33 -15.11
C GLY A 62 -3.54 -9.83 -15.91
N GLU A 63 -2.58 -8.95 -16.22
CA GLU A 63 -1.27 -9.29 -16.79
C GLU A 63 -0.53 -10.34 -15.93
N ARG A 64 -0.65 -10.24 -14.60
CA ARG A 64 -0.05 -11.18 -13.65
C ARG A 64 -1.10 -11.82 -12.75
N LYS A 65 -0.83 -13.07 -12.36
CA LYS A 65 -1.66 -13.81 -11.39
C LYS A 65 -1.18 -13.66 -9.95
N ALA A 66 0.06 -13.22 -9.76
CA ALA A 66 0.63 -13.00 -8.44
C ALA A 66 1.58 -11.81 -8.49
N VAL A 67 1.54 -10.99 -7.44
CA VAL A 67 2.43 -9.85 -7.23
C VAL A 67 2.77 -9.77 -5.74
N SER A 68 3.90 -9.16 -5.45
CA SER A 68 4.38 -8.96 -4.08
C SER A 68 4.81 -7.52 -3.94
N PHE A 69 4.47 -6.93 -2.80
CA PHE A 69 4.93 -5.62 -2.39
C PHE A 69 5.86 -5.77 -1.20
N VAL A 70 6.97 -5.03 -1.19
CA VAL A 70 7.88 -4.89 -0.05
C VAL A 70 8.02 -3.39 0.22
N GLY A 71 7.80 -2.97 1.46
CA GLY A 71 7.94 -1.57 1.83
C GLY A 71 9.38 -1.08 1.73
N THR A 72 9.54 0.21 1.46
CA THR A 72 10.86 0.84 1.38
C THR A 72 11.44 0.98 2.79
N ASP A 73 12.71 0.60 2.94
CA ASP A 73 13.44 0.63 4.23
C ASP A 73 12.85 -0.30 5.31
N THR A 74 12.13 -1.35 4.90
CA THR A 74 11.55 -2.33 5.82
C THR A 74 11.56 -3.74 5.21
N SER A 75 11.33 -4.74 6.06
CA SER A 75 11.07 -6.13 5.63
C SER A 75 9.57 -6.44 5.50
N PHE A 76 8.70 -5.46 5.76
CA PHE A 76 7.26 -5.61 5.63
C PHE A 76 6.86 -5.96 4.20
N ARG A 77 6.07 -7.03 4.04
CA ARG A 77 5.70 -7.59 2.74
C ARG A 77 4.24 -8.03 2.72
N LEU A 78 3.57 -7.72 1.62
CA LEU A 78 2.25 -8.25 1.26
C LEU A 78 2.34 -9.03 -0.04
N ASP A 79 1.68 -10.19 -0.07
CA ASP A 79 1.59 -11.07 -1.21
C ASP A 79 0.14 -11.18 -1.68
N PHE A 80 -0.08 -10.92 -2.96
CA PHE A 80 -1.39 -10.93 -3.60
C PHE A 80 -1.41 -11.98 -4.70
N ARG A 81 -2.45 -12.82 -4.71
CA ARG A 81 -2.59 -13.87 -5.72
C ARG A 81 -4.03 -14.00 -6.17
N ARG A 82 -4.23 -13.91 -7.48
CA ARG A 82 -5.51 -14.14 -8.13
C ARG A 82 -5.64 -15.60 -8.54
N ASP A 83 -6.76 -16.22 -8.17
CA ASP A 83 -7.09 -17.58 -8.57
C ASP A 83 -7.70 -17.65 -9.99
N ARG A 84 -8.17 -18.84 -10.39
CA ARG A 84 -8.82 -19.04 -11.70
C ARG A 84 -10.22 -18.44 -11.79
N LYS A 85 -10.87 -18.17 -10.65
CA LYS A 85 -12.21 -17.59 -10.54
C LYS A 85 -12.16 -16.06 -10.45
N GLY A 86 -10.96 -15.47 -10.38
CA GLY A 86 -10.76 -14.03 -10.29
C GLY A 86 -10.69 -13.50 -8.85
N VAL A 87 -10.77 -14.38 -7.84
CA VAL A 87 -10.67 -14.01 -6.43
C VAL A 87 -9.21 -13.76 -6.07
N VAL A 88 -8.95 -12.68 -5.35
CA VAL A 88 -7.62 -12.32 -4.85
C VAL A 88 -7.48 -12.74 -3.40
N SER A 89 -6.51 -13.62 -3.12
CA SER A 89 -6.03 -13.90 -1.77
C SER A 89 -4.92 -12.93 -1.38
N VAL A 90 -5.00 -12.39 -0.16
CA VAL A 90 -3.98 -11.52 0.44
C VAL A 90 -3.31 -12.25 1.60
N SER A 91 -1.99 -12.20 1.65
CA SER A 91 -1.21 -12.83 2.72
C SER A 91 0.02 -12.02 3.09
N ALA A 92 0.55 -12.24 4.28
CA ALA A 92 1.78 -11.64 4.78
C ALA A 92 2.60 -12.70 5.50
N LYS A 93 3.91 -12.80 5.23
CA LYS A 93 4.80 -13.83 5.82
C LYS A 93 4.21 -15.26 5.72
N ARG A 94 3.51 -15.57 4.62
CA ARG A 94 2.78 -16.84 4.35
C ARG A 94 1.52 -17.07 5.20
N THR A 95 1.13 -16.12 6.04
CA THR A 95 -0.14 -16.13 6.77
C THR A 95 -1.22 -15.49 5.91
N ALA A 96 -2.33 -16.20 5.67
CA ALA A 96 -3.48 -15.66 4.96
C ALA A 96 -4.19 -14.60 5.81
N LEU A 97 -4.47 -13.44 5.21
CA LEU A 97 -5.23 -12.35 5.84
C LEU A 97 -6.70 -12.40 5.41
N GLY A 98 -6.97 -12.79 4.17
CA GLY A 98 -8.32 -12.99 3.68
C GLY A 98 -8.39 -13.01 2.16
N THR A 99 -9.61 -13.03 1.65
CA THR A 99 -9.91 -12.96 0.23
C THR A 99 -10.81 -11.78 -0.12
N CYS A 100 -10.74 -11.33 -1.37
CA CYS A 100 -11.54 -10.24 -1.91
C CYS A 100 -11.60 -10.32 -3.45
N THR A 101 -12.50 -9.54 -4.05
CA THR A 101 -12.47 -9.30 -5.50
C THR A 101 -11.36 -8.31 -5.87
N ARG A 102 -11.06 -8.15 -7.17
CA ARG A 102 -10.10 -7.14 -7.62
C ARG A 102 -10.61 -5.72 -7.34
N GLU A 103 -11.91 -5.54 -7.46
CA GLU A 103 -12.60 -4.27 -7.27
C GLU A 103 -12.58 -3.89 -5.79
N GLU A 104 -12.83 -4.83 -4.88
CA GLU A 104 -12.71 -4.63 -3.44
C GLU A 104 -11.26 -4.31 -3.02
N LEU A 105 -10.27 -5.01 -3.60
CA LEU A 105 -8.86 -4.71 -3.34
C LEU A 105 -8.48 -3.31 -3.83
N ALA A 106 -8.90 -2.96 -5.05
CA ALA A 106 -8.64 -1.64 -5.63
C ALA A 106 -9.27 -0.53 -4.78
N ASP A 107 -10.52 -0.69 -4.35
CA ASP A 107 -11.22 0.26 -3.50
C ASP A 107 -10.53 0.41 -2.13
N ALA A 108 -10.17 -0.71 -1.48
CA ALA A 108 -9.48 -0.69 -0.20
C ALA A 108 -8.15 0.07 -0.25
N VAL A 109 -7.36 -0.12 -1.32
CA VAL A 109 -6.07 0.55 -1.51
C VAL A 109 -6.26 2.01 -1.91
N LEU A 110 -7.17 2.32 -2.84
CA LEU A 110 -7.45 3.69 -3.29
C LEU A 110 -7.96 4.57 -2.16
N ARG A 111 -8.84 4.03 -1.32
CA ARG A 111 -9.35 4.75 -0.16
C ARG A 111 -8.21 5.13 0.79
N ALA A 112 -7.39 4.16 1.18
CA ALA A 112 -6.26 4.41 2.09
C ALA A 112 -5.22 5.37 1.48
N ALA A 113 -4.99 5.29 0.17
CA ALA A 113 -4.10 6.20 -0.53
C ALA A 113 -4.64 7.65 -0.53
N ARG A 114 -5.94 7.84 -0.79
CA ARG A 114 -6.56 9.18 -0.71
C ARG A 114 -6.53 9.76 0.69
N GLU A 115 -6.77 8.96 1.71
CA GLU A 115 -6.65 9.39 3.11
C GLU A 115 -5.22 9.88 3.40
N LEU A 116 -4.18 9.18 2.93
CA LEU A 116 -2.79 9.64 3.03
C LEU A 116 -2.49 10.91 2.23
N GLU A 117 -3.08 11.05 1.04
CA GLU A 117 -2.97 12.24 0.18
C GLU A 117 -3.52 13.49 0.86
N GLU A 118 -4.69 13.37 1.47
CA GLU A 118 -5.37 14.46 2.15
C GLU A 118 -4.64 14.87 3.44
N GLU A 119 -4.17 13.89 4.23
CA GLU A 119 -3.61 14.14 5.55
C GLU A 119 -2.09 14.39 5.54
N GLY A 120 -1.33 13.73 4.66
CA GLY A 120 0.14 13.74 4.71
C GLY A 120 0.81 14.54 3.60
N LEU A 121 0.35 14.43 2.36
CA LEU A 121 1.06 15.02 1.21
C LEU A 121 0.99 16.55 1.16
N SER A 122 0.03 17.17 1.86
CA SER A 122 -0.11 18.63 1.90
C SER A 122 1.00 19.33 2.70
N GLU A 123 1.65 18.60 3.62
CA GLU A 123 2.71 19.11 4.47
C GLU A 123 4.10 19.00 3.81
N LEU A 124 4.20 18.28 2.69
CA LEU A 124 5.47 18.05 2.00
C LEU A 124 6.03 19.31 1.32
N PRO A 125 7.37 19.49 1.30
CA PRO A 125 8.01 20.57 0.56
C PRO A 125 7.69 20.53 -0.93
N ALA A 126 7.37 21.68 -1.54
CA ALA A 126 6.99 21.77 -2.95
C ALA A 126 8.09 21.35 -3.95
N GLY A 127 9.35 21.28 -3.51
CA GLY A 127 10.48 20.81 -4.32
C GLY A 127 10.75 19.31 -4.26
N GLY A 128 9.97 18.56 -3.46
CA GLY A 128 10.10 17.12 -3.30
C GLY A 128 9.59 16.32 -4.51
N GLY A 129 10.16 15.14 -4.72
CA GLY A 129 9.75 14.21 -5.78
C GLY A 129 8.56 13.33 -5.38
N ALA A 130 8.37 13.13 -4.06
CA ALA A 130 7.38 12.19 -3.54
C ALA A 130 5.95 12.49 -3.99
N ARG A 131 5.56 13.77 -4.05
CA ARG A 131 4.23 14.16 -4.52
C ARG A 131 4.00 13.82 -6.00
N GLY A 132 4.97 14.11 -6.85
CA GLY A 132 4.88 13.80 -8.28
C GLY A 132 4.82 12.30 -8.56
N ASP A 133 5.61 11.50 -7.82
CA ASP A 133 5.58 10.04 -7.89
C ASP A 133 4.23 9.50 -7.43
N PHE A 134 3.70 10.04 -6.32
CA PHE A 134 2.40 9.66 -5.79
C PHE A 134 1.26 9.93 -6.77
N ASP A 135 1.17 11.15 -7.29
CA ASP A 135 0.15 11.56 -8.26
C ASP A 135 0.20 10.66 -9.51
N SER A 136 1.41 10.45 -10.04
CA SER A 136 1.64 9.61 -11.22
C SER A 136 1.25 8.14 -10.99
N SER A 137 1.53 7.57 -9.82
CA SER A 137 1.14 6.20 -9.49
C SER A 137 -0.36 6.09 -9.21
N MET A 138 -0.98 7.11 -8.61
CA MET A 138 -2.44 7.17 -8.41
C MET A 138 -3.20 7.21 -9.74
N GLU A 139 -2.78 8.03 -10.69
CA GLU A 139 -3.39 8.09 -12.03
C GLU A 139 -3.30 6.73 -12.73
N ARG A 140 -2.10 6.14 -12.75
CA ARG A 140 -1.86 4.85 -13.39
C ARG A 140 -2.60 3.70 -12.70
N PHE A 141 -2.74 3.74 -11.37
CA PHE A 141 -3.53 2.78 -10.62
C PHE A 141 -5.01 2.88 -10.98
N ARG A 142 -5.59 4.09 -10.95
CA ARG A 142 -7.00 4.33 -11.31
C ARG A 142 -7.31 3.83 -12.72
N ALA A 143 -6.43 4.07 -13.69
CA ALA A 143 -6.58 3.56 -15.05
C ALA A 143 -6.57 2.01 -15.14
N SER A 144 -6.00 1.32 -14.15
CA SER A 144 -5.88 -0.14 -14.08
C SER A 144 -7.10 -0.84 -13.47
N VAL A 145 -8.09 -0.07 -12.97
CA VAL A 145 -9.34 -0.58 -12.36
C VAL A 145 -10.49 -0.65 -13.39
N THR A 146 -10.24 -0.20 -14.63
CA THR A 146 -11.18 -0.23 -15.76
C THR A 146 -11.36 -1.64 -16.33
#